data_AF-A0A358L7X5-F1
#
_entry.id   AF-A0A358L7X5-F1
#
_cell.length_a   1.000
_cell.length_b   1.000
_cell.length_c   1.000
_cell.angle_alpha   90.00
_cell.angle_beta   90.00
_cell.angle_gamma   90.00
#
_symmetry.space_group_name_H-M   'P 1'
#
loop_
_entity.id
_entity.type
_entity.pdbx_description
1 polymer ?
#
loop_
_entity_poly.entity_id
_entity_poly.type
_entity_poly.pdbx_seq_one_letter_code
_entity_poly.pdbx_strand_id
1 'polypeptide(L)'
;MPQGLPLSGIVNVDVMMSPVAASGRNFGSMLIMGSATVIPLTERLRLYTGAADIGADFGLKSAEYQAAALWFAQSPQPQQLYIGRWAKTLATGEEGKAETLVEAVNAALEYANWYGLAVATTADDAISDDDVLGVAAAVESAGQSRIFAVTTDSAAVPDPTSTTDIAARLKAA
;
A
#
# COMPACT_ATOMS: atom_id res chain seq x y z
N MET A 1 40.51 -15.72 -56.72
CA MET A 1 39.07 -15.56 -56.43
C MET A 1 38.85 -16.02 -55.00
N PRO A 2 38.37 -15.19 -54.06
CA PRO A 2 38.18 -15.63 -52.69
C PRO A 2 36.91 -16.49 -52.60
N GLN A 3 37.07 -17.73 -52.13
CA GLN A 3 35.99 -18.67 -51.85
C GLN A 3 35.22 -18.17 -50.61
N GLY A 4 33.97 -17.75 -50.78
CA GLY A 4 33.10 -17.33 -49.67
C GLY A 4 32.82 -18.49 -48.72
N LEU A 5 32.92 -18.23 -47.41
CA LEU A 5 32.60 -19.21 -46.37
C LEU A 5 31.09 -19.56 -46.41
N PRO A 6 30.71 -20.82 -46.13
CA PRO A 6 29.34 -21.30 -46.33
C PRO A 6 28.35 -20.62 -45.38
N LEU A 7 27.24 -20.12 -45.92
CA LEU A 7 26.14 -19.44 -45.23
C LEU A 7 25.21 -20.41 -44.46
N SER A 8 25.73 -21.52 -43.93
CA SER A 8 24.94 -22.55 -43.21
C SER A 8 24.82 -22.31 -41.70
N GLY A 9 25.18 -21.12 -41.21
CA GLY A 9 25.06 -20.77 -39.80
C GLY A 9 23.72 -20.14 -39.39
N ILE A 10 22.59 -20.51 -40.02
CA ILE A 10 21.28 -20.03 -39.55
C ILE A 10 20.92 -20.84 -38.30
N VAL A 11 21.27 -20.32 -37.13
CA VAL A 11 20.69 -20.78 -35.85
C VAL A 11 19.31 -20.14 -35.74
N ASN A 12 18.26 -20.95 -35.87
CA ASN A 12 16.90 -20.50 -35.67
C ASN A 12 16.64 -20.44 -34.16
N VAL A 13 16.69 -19.24 -33.58
CA VAL A 13 16.34 -19.01 -32.17
C VAL A 13 14.85 -18.69 -32.11
N ASP A 14 14.06 -19.69 -31.79
CA ASP A 14 12.64 -19.49 -31.49
C ASP A 14 12.53 -19.11 -30.00
N VAL A 15 12.37 -17.81 -29.74
CA VAL A 15 12.11 -17.31 -28.39
C VAL A 15 10.61 -17.45 -28.15
N MET A 16 10.21 -18.61 -27.59
CA MET A 16 8.88 -18.73 -27.00
C MET A 16 8.82 -17.91 -25.72
N MET A 17 8.49 -16.62 -25.85
CA MET A 17 7.98 -15.84 -24.73
C MET A 17 6.61 -16.41 -24.37
N SER A 18 6.59 -17.44 -23.52
CA SER A 18 5.36 -17.82 -22.82
C SER A 18 4.83 -16.58 -22.08
N PRO A 19 3.53 -16.27 -22.16
CA PRO A 19 2.98 -15.12 -21.46
C PRO A 19 3.19 -15.35 -19.96
N VAL A 20 3.96 -14.45 -19.31
CA VAL A 20 3.94 -14.36 -17.85
C VAL A 20 2.48 -14.16 -17.48
N ALA A 21 1.91 -15.10 -16.73
CA ALA A 21 0.53 -15.04 -16.31
C ALA A 21 0.28 -13.66 -15.67
N ALA A 22 -0.81 -13.00 -16.05
CA ALA A 22 -1.22 -11.76 -15.39
C ALA A 22 -1.27 -12.05 -13.89
N SER A 23 -0.48 -11.31 -13.11
CA SER A 23 -0.44 -11.49 -11.66
C SER A 23 -1.88 -11.43 -11.15
N GLY A 24 -2.33 -12.52 -10.53
CA GLY A 24 -3.70 -12.64 -10.06
C GLY A 24 -4.01 -11.51 -9.08
N ARG A 25 -5.13 -10.82 -9.28
CA ARG A 25 -5.60 -9.80 -8.33
C ARG A 25 -5.83 -10.46 -6.98
N ASN A 26 -5.16 -9.97 -5.94
CA ASN A 26 -5.35 -10.45 -4.58
C ASN A 26 -6.46 -9.63 -3.92
N PHE A 27 -7.64 -10.23 -3.78
CA PHE A 27 -8.80 -9.59 -3.16
C PHE A 27 -8.80 -9.68 -1.62
N GLY A 28 -7.89 -10.45 -1.04
CA GLY A 28 -7.92 -10.81 0.38
C GLY A 28 -6.86 -10.17 1.25
N SER A 29 -5.93 -9.41 0.68
CA SER A 29 -4.82 -8.81 1.43
C SER A 29 -5.00 -7.32 1.63
N MET A 30 -4.93 -6.90 2.89
CA MET A 30 -4.91 -5.49 3.28
C MET A 30 -3.48 -4.94 3.19
N LEU A 31 -3.39 -3.64 2.92
CA LEU A 31 -2.20 -2.81 3.04
C LEU A 31 -2.43 -1.81 4.17
N ILE A 32 -1.57 -1.84 5.18
CA ILE A 32 -1.53 -0.83 6.24
C ILE A 32 -0.33 0.08 5.96
N MET A 33 -0.59 1.34 5.68
CA MET A 33 0.43 2.36 5.48
C MET A 33 0.89 2.92 6.82
N GLY A 34 2.19 2.86 7.12
CA GLY A 34 2.78 3.33 8.37
C GLY A 34 3.94 4.31 8.17
N SER A 35 4.15 5.19 9.15
CA SER A 35 5.18 6.24 9.11
C SER A 35 6.53 5.79 9.67
N ALA A 36 6.64 4.60 10.26
CA ALA A 36 7.88 4.07 10.79
C ALA A 36 8.95 3.83 9.71
N THR A 37 10.22 4.05 10.07
CA THR A 37 11.39 3.95 9.19
C THR A 37 11.98 2.53 9.11
N VAL A 38 11.24 1.51 9.52
CA VAL A 38 11.71 0.11 9.58
C VAL A 38 11.79 -0.52 8.19
N ILE A 39 10.82 -0.21 7.33
CA ILE A 39 10.83 -0.62 5.92
C ILE A 39 11.56 0.48 5.12
N PRO A 40 12.64 0.16 4.39
CA PRO A 40 13.33 1.13 3.57
C PRO A 40 12.48 1.54 2.36
N LEU A 41 12.68 2.76 1.88
CA LEU A 41 12.01 3.30 0.69
C LEU A 41 12.18 2.44 -0.56
N THR A 42 13.31 1.73 -0.68
CA THR A 42 13.60 0.82 -1.79
C THR A 42 12.74 -0.44 -1.78
N GLU A 43 12.30 -0.90 -0.60
CA GLU A 43 11.41 -2.05 -0.46
C GLU A 43 9.94 -1.63 -0.60
N ARG A 44 9.58 -0.47 -0.03
CA ARG A 44 8.27 0.17 -0.11
C ARG A 44 7.12 -0.57 0.58
N LEU A 45 6.91 -1.85 0.28
CA LEU A 45 5.88 -2.71 0.85
C LEU A 45 6.54 -4.02 1.30
N ARG A 46 6.30 -4.43 2.55
CA ARG A 46 6.69 -5.76 3.05
C ARG A 46 5.47 -6.61 3.35
N LEU A 47 5.48 -7.86 2.89
CA LEU A 47 4.47 -8.87 3.22
C LEU A 47 4.79 -9.52 4.57
N TYR A 48 3.77 -9.66 5.41
CA TYR A 48 3.81 -10.41 6.65
C TYR A 48 2.70 -11.46 6.68
N THR A 49 2.99 -12.59 7.30
CA THR A 49 2.03 -13.70 7.50
C THR A 49 1.58 -13.86 8.95
N GLY A 50 2.07 -13.00 9.85
CA GLY A 50 1.64 -12.99 11.25
C GLY A 50 2.06 -11.71 11.98
N ALA A 51 1.31 -11.36 13.03
CA ALA A 51 1.59 -10.18 13.84
C ALA A 51 2.92 -10.27 14.61
N ALA A 52 3.39 -11.48 14.93
CA ALA A 52 4.63 -11.69 15.69
C ALA A 52 5.86 -11.14 14.96
N ASP A 53 5.96 -11.37 13.64
CA ASP A 53 7.08 -10.89 12.83
C ASP A 53 7.08 -9.36 12.73
N ILE A 54 5.90 -8.75 12.61
CA ILE A 54 5.74 -7.28 12.64
C ILE A 54 6.15 -6.74 14.02
N GLY A 55 5.80 -7.45 15.09
CA GLY A 55 6.19 -7.08 16.46
C GLY A 55 7.70 -7.15 16.69
N ALA A 56 8.40 -8.07 16.02
CA ALA A 56 9.86 -8.16 16.06
C ALA A 56 10.53 -7.00 15.30
N ASP A 57 9.98 -6.63 14.14
CA ASP A 57 10.55 -5.58 13.27
C ASP A 57 10.25 -4.16 13.77
N PHE A 58 9.00 -3.88 14.17
CA PHE A 58 8.55 -2.52 14.55
C PHE A 58 8.44 -2.32 16.07
N GLY A 59 8.39 -3.40 16.84
CA GLY A 59 8.09 -3.35 18.27
C GLY A 59 6.58 -3.30 18.55
N LEU A 60 6.18 -3.82 19.72
CA LEU A 60 4.78 -3.99 20.11
C LEU A 60 4.01 -2.68 20.35
N LYS A 61 4.71 -1.55 20.41
CA LYS A 61 4.14 -0.22 20.64
C LYS A 61 3.97 0.59 19.36
N SER A 62 4.41 0.09 18.21
CA SER A 62 4.23 0.77 16.94
C SER A 62 2.77 0.78 16.52
N ALA A 63 2.36 1.82 15.78
CA ALA A 63 1.01 1.91 15.23
C ALA A 63 0.75 0.77 14.23
N GLU A 64 1.79 0.40 13.47
CA GLU A 64 1.76 -0.66 12.48
C GLU A 64 1.49 -2.03 13.13
N TYR A 65 2.14 -2.33 14.27
CA TYR A 65 1.87 -3.57 15.01
C TYR A 65 0.47 -3.59 15.60
N GLN A 66 0.00 -2.49 16.19
CA GLN A 66 -1.33 -2.42 16.78
C GLN A 66 -2.43 -2.63 15.74
N ALA A 67 -2.31 -1.98 14.58
CA ALA A 67 -3.24 -2.17 13.47
C ALA A 67 -3.16 -3.59 12.89
N ALA A 68 -1.95 -4.14 12.76
CA ALA A 68 -1.76 -5.53 12.31
C ALA A 68 -2.35 -6.56 13.27
N ALA A 69 -2.21 -6.35 14.59
CA ALA A 69 -2.77 -7.22 15.61
C ALA A 69 -4.30 -7.29 15.48
N LEU A 70 -4.98 -6.17 15.20
CA LEU A 70 -6.42 -6.14 14.95
C LEU A 70 -6.79 -6.87 13.66
N TRP A 71 -6.01 -6.71 12.60
CA TRP A 71 -6.22 -7.43 11.33
C TRP A 71 -6.15 -8.96 11.53
N PHE A 72 -5.08 -9.44 12.16
CA PHE A 72 -4.90 -10.87 12.40
C PHE A 72 -5.82 -11.46 13.49
N ALA A 73 -6.51 -10.62 14.27
CA ALA A 73 -7.51 -11.06 15.26
C ALA A 73 -8.89 -11.35 14.66
N GLN A 74 -9.09 -11.11 13.36
CA GLN A 74 -10.37 -11.37 12.70
C GLN A 74 -10.67 -12.87 12.58
N SER A 75 -11.96 -13.21 12.43
CA SER A 75 -12.42 -14.59 12.22
C SER A 75 -13.29 -14.67 10.96
N PRO A 76 -12.91 -15.44 9.92
CA PRO A 76 -11.70 -16.28 9.84
C PRO A 76 -10.41 -15.45 9.78
N GLN A 77 -9.32 -15.99 10.37
CA GLN A 77 -8.04 -15.30 10.48
C GLN A 77 -7.43 -15.04 9.10
N PRO A 78 -7.07 -13.79 8.77
CA PRO A 78 -6.33 -13.48 7.55
C PRO A 78 -4.94 -14.13 7.55
N GLN A 79 -4.48 -14.57 6.38
CA GLN A 79 -3.18 -15.22 6.24
C GLN A 79 -2.05 -14.27 5.83
N GLN A 80 -2.40 -13.07 5.35
CA GLN A 80 -1.47 -12.13 4.74
C GLN A 80 -1.84 -10.70 5.10
N LEU A 81 -0.83 -9.87 5.27
CA LEU A 81 -0.94 -8.43 5.50
C LEU A 81 0.29 -7.74 4.89
N TYR A 82 0.08 -6.67 4.13
CA TYR A 82 1.16 -5.81 3.69
C TYR A 82 1.28 -4.63 4.65
N ILE A 83 2.51 -4.30 5.04
CA ILE A 83 2.83 -3.02 5.66
C ILE A 83 3.55 -2.16 4.61
N GLY A 84 2.99 -0.98 4.36
CA GLY A 84 3.52 -0.01 3.41
C GLY A 84 4.27 1.11 4.12
N ARG A 85 5.34 1.57 3.49
CA ARG A 85 6.16 2.67 3.97
C ARG A 85 5.61 4.01 3.48
N TRP A 86 5.09 4.82 4.41
CA TRP A 86 4.84 6.25 4.21
C TRP A 86 6.01 7.05 4.76
N ALA A 87 6.85 7.61 3.89
CA ALA A 87 8.02 8.38 4.29
C ALA A 87 7.67 9.80 4.77
N LYS A 88 6.95 9.93 5.89
CA LYS A 88 6.74 11.22 6.57
C LYS A 88 8.06 11.84 7.03
N THR A 89 8.99 10.99 7.46
CA THR A 89 10.40 11.31 7.76
C THR A 89 11.30 10.22 7.20
N LEU A 90 12.52 10.54 6.80
CA LEU A 90 13.50 9.56 6.31
C LEU A 90 14.30 8.93 7.47
N ALA A 91 14.75 7.69 7.29
CA ALA A 91 15.73 7.11 8.20
C ALA A 91 17.08 7.85 8.09
N THR A 92 17.91 7.74 9.12
CA THR A 92 19.25 8.36 9.08
C THR A 92 20.08 7.75 7.96
N GLY A 93 20.51 8.58 7.00
CA GLY A 93 21.31 8.15 5.85
C GLY A 93 20.49 7.48 4.72
N GLU A 94 19.16 7.49 4.80
CA GLU A 94 18.29 7.02 3.72
C GLU A 94 18.19 8.08 2.61
N GLU A 95 18.51 7.70 1.38
CA GLU A 95 18.35 8.55 0.21
C GLU A 95 16.87 8.57 -0.23
N GLY A 96 16.32 9.78 -0.38
CA GLY A 96 14.92 9.96 -0.76
C GLY A 96 14.41 11.35 -0.41
N LYS A 97 13.10 11.53 -0.47
CA LYS A 97 12.42 12.72 0.03
C LYS A 97 11.29 12.32 0.99
N ALA A 98 10.94 13.22 1.90
CA ALA A 98 9.70 13.08 2.63
C ALA A 98 8.51 13.21 1.66
N GLU A 99 7.46 12.44 1.91
CA GLU A 99 6.29 12.33 1.03
C GLU A 99 5.01 12.67 1.78
N THR A 100 4.08 13.29 1.08
CA THR A 100 2.67 13.38 1.50
C THR A 100 2.03 12.00 1.51
N LEU A 101 0.93 11.83 2.25
CA LEU A 101 0.23 10.56 2.28
C LEU A 101 -0.27 10.15 0.88
N VAL A 102 -0.74 11.12 0.09
CA VAL A 102 -1.24 10.88 -1.28
C VAL A 102 -0.12 10.41 -2.21
N GLU A 103 1.05 11.06 -2.17
CA GLU A 103 2.24 10.56 -2.91
C GLU A 103 2.57 9.14 -2.47
N ALA A 104 2.47 8.88 -1.16
CA ALA A 104 2.85 7.60 -0.64
C ALA A 104 1.91 6.48 -1.09
N VAL A 105 0.61 6.76 -1.10
CA VAL A 105 -0.44 5.88 -1.62
C VAL A 105 -0.27 5.68 -3.12
N ASN A 106 -0.02 6.73 -3.90
CA ASN A 106 0.17 6.61 -5.34
C ASN A 106 1.30 5.63 -5.71
N ALA A 107 2.42 5.68 -4.98
CA ALA A 107 3.48 4.68 -5.16
C ALA A 107 3.02 3.27 -4.76
N ALA A 108 2.22 3.13 -3.70
CA ALA A 108 1.63 1.83 -3.34
C ALA A 108 0.63 1.31 -4.38
N LEU A 109 -0.04 2.21 -5.12
CA LEU A 109 -1.01 1.85 -6.16
C LEU A 109 -0.36 1.08 -7.33
N GLU A 110 0.95 1.19 -7.51
CA GLU A 110 1.71 0.44 -8.53
C GLU A 110 1.79 -1.07 -8.22
N TYR A 111 1.52 -1.48 -6.98
CA TYR A 111 1.55 -2.88 -6.55
C TYR A 111 0.17 -3.51 -6.60
N ALA A 112 -0.01 -4.59 -7.38
CA ALA A 112 -1.31 -5.24 -7.62
C ALA A 112 -1.71 -6.31 -6.58
N ASN A 113 -0.88 -6.55 -5.57
CA ASN A 113 -0.98 -7.66 -4.61
C ASN A 113 -1.79 -7.34 -3.35
N TRP A 114 -2.43 -6.18 -3.28
CA TRP A 114 -3.28 -5.73 -2.17
C TRP A 114 -4.58 -5.09 -2.66
N TYR A 115 -5.60 -5.13 -1.81
CA TYR A 115 -6.96 -4.68 -2.14
C TYR A 115 -7.51 -3.62 -1.18
N GLY A 116 -7.37 -3.86 0.13
CA GLY A 116 -7.77 -2.89 1.16
C GLY A 116 -6.61 -1.99 1.54
N LEU A 117 -6.89 -0.71 1.79
CA LEU A 117 -5.95 0.27 2.32
C LEU A 117 -6.46 0.80 3.66
N ALA A 118 -5.60 0.78 4.65
CA ALA A 118 -5.77 1.53 5.89
C ALA A 118 -4.46 2.27 6.21
N VAL A 119 -4.55 3.33 7.01
CA VAL A 119 -3.38 4.07 7.49
C VAL A 119 -3.21 3.78 8.98
N ALA A 120 -2.04 3.34 9.38
CA ALA A 120 -1.66 3.23 10.78
C ALA A 120 -1.43 4.64 11.32
N THR A 121 -2.34 5.08 12.17
CA THR A 121 -2.25 6.37 12.87
C THR A 121 -2.19 6.13 14.37
N THR A 122 -1.69 7.13 15.09
CA THR A 122 -1.84 7.21 16.55
C THR A 122 -2.70 8.42 16.87
N ALA A 123 -3.17 8.55 18.12
CA ALA A 123 -3.93 9.72 18.55
C ALA A 123 -3.15 11.04 18.33
N ASP A 124 -1.82 10.99 18.43
CA ASP A 124 -0.93 12.13 18.25
C ASP A 124 -0.49 12.34 16.79
N ASP A 125 -0.81 11.40 15.89
CA ASP A 125 -0.42 11.41 14.47
C ASP A 125 -1.61 11.06 13.56
N ALA A 126 -2.75 11.71 13.82
CA ALA A 126 -3.94 11.55 13.01
C ALA A 126 -3.76 12.18 11.62
N ILE A 127 -4.33 11.54 10.61
CA ILE A 127 -4.40 12.08 9.24
C ILE A 127 -5.49 13.15 9.18
N SER A 128 -5.26 14.20 8.39
CA SER A 128 -6.24 15.27 8.23
C SER A 128 -7.39 14.84 7.30
N ASP A 129 -8.54 15.51 7.40
CA ASP A 129 -9.67 15.29 6.49
C ASP A 129 -9.29 15.52 5.01
N ASP A 130 -8.38 16.46 4.76
CA ASP A 130 -7.87 16.75 3.41
C ASP A 130 -6.97 15.62 2.88
N ASP A 131 -6.16 15.00 3.75
CA ASP A 131 -5.39 13.81 3.39
C ASP A 131 -6.31 12.63 3.07
N VAL A 132 -7.37 12.43 3.86
CA VAL A 132 -8.37 11.37 3.65
C VAL A 132 -9.05 11.54 2.29
N LEU A 133 -9.48 12.75 1.96
CA LEU A 133 -10.08 13.06 0.66
C LEU A 133 -9.11 12.85 -0.50
N GLY A 134 -7.86 13.29 -0.34
CA GLY A 134 -6.82 13.09 -1.34
C GLY A 134 -6.55 11.61 -1.61
N VAL A 135 -6.50 10.79 -0.56
CA VAL A 135 -6.31 9.33 -0.68
C VAL A 135 -7.54 8.67 -1.30
N ALA A 136 -8.75 9.08 -0.89
CA ALA A 136 -9.99 8.55 -1.47
C ALA A 136 -10.03 8.81 -2.99
N ALA A 137 -9.78 10.04 -3.43
CA ALA A 137 -9.72 10.39 -4.84
C ALA A 137 -8.64 9.61 -5.61
N ALA A 138 -7.45 9.42 -5.01
CA ALA A 138 -6.39 8.62 -5.61
C ALA A 138 -6.81 7.15 -5.80
N VAL A 139 -7.48 6.56 -4.80
CA VAL A 139 -7.97 5.17 -4.86
C VAL A 139 -9.11 5.01 -5.86
N GLU A 140 -10.04 5.97 -5.95
CA GLU A 140 -11.15 5.94 -6.90
C GLU A 140 -10.71 6.12 -8.35
N SER A 141 -9.66 6.92 -8.57
CA SER A 141 -9.04 7.09 -9.89
C SER A 141 -8.14 5.92 -10.31
N ALA A 142 -7.83 5.01 -9.40
CA ALA A 142 -6.95 3.88 -9.68
C ALA A 142 -7.61 2.90 -10.65
N GLY A 143 -6.83 2.40 -11.62
CA GLY A 143 -7.33 1.43 -12.61
C GLY A 143 -7.77 0.08 -12.02
N GLN A 144 -7.40 -0.22 -10.77
CA GLN A 144 -7.84 -1.42 -10.05
C GLN A 144 -8.77 -1.02 -8.90
N SER A 145 -9.94 -1.65 -8.84
CA SER A 145 -10.88 -1.45 -7.72
C SER A 145 -10.24 -1.88 -6.41
N ARG A 146 -10.24 -0.95 -5.46
CA ARG A 146 -9.64 -1.06 -4.13
C ARG A 146 -10.59 -0.41 -3.11
N ILE A 147 -10.43 -0.76 -1.84
CA ILE A 147 -11.19 -0.14 -0.74
C ILE A 147 -10.22 0.67 0.10
N PHE A 148 -10.59 1.91 0.41
CA PHE A 148 -9.92 2.70 1.44
C PHE A 148 -10.81 2.77 2.67
N ALA A 149 -10.27 2.39 3.83
CA ALA A 149 -10.96 2.44 5.11
C ALA A 149 -10.31 3.47 6.03
N VAL A 150 -11.14 4.34 6.61
CA VAL A 150 -10.73 5.38 7.57
C VAL A 150 -11.66 5.33 8.78
N THR A 151 -11.12 5.67 9.94
CA THR A 151 -11.90 5.89 11.16
C THR A 151 -11.74 7.34 11.59
N THR A 152 -12.81 7.94 12.12
CA THR A 152 -12.83 9.32 12.60
C THR A 152 -13.62 9.37 13.90
N ASP A 153 -13.15 10.18 14.85
CA ASP A 153 -13.79 10.47 16.13
C ASP A 153 -14.55 11.81 16.11
N SER A 154 -14.67 12.45 14.94
CA SER A 154 -15.34 13.73 14.78
C SER A 154 -16.82 13.66 15.20
N ALA A 155 -17.18 14.45 16.21
CA ALA A 155 -18.54 14.52 16.74
C ALA A 155 -19.56 15.10 15.74
N ALA A 156 -19.11 15.66 14.62
CA ALA A 156 -19.98 16.17 13.56
C ALA A 156 -20.54 15.06 12.65
N VAL A 157 -19.85 13.91 12.54
CA VAL A 157 -20.27 12.79 11.67
C VAL A 157 -21.62 12.18 12.04
N PRO A 158 -21.97 11.97 13.32
CA PRO A 158 -23.29 11.45 13.69
C PRO A 158 -24.42 12.50 13.58
N ASP A 159 -24.13 13.78 13.32
CA ASP A 159 -25.15 14.82 13.13
C ASP A 159 -25.71 14.75 11.69
N PRO A 160 -27.01 14.44 11.51
CA PRO A 160 -27.60 14.30 10.18
C PRO A 160 -27.71 15.63 9.40
N THR A 161 -27.42 16.77 10.04
CA THR A 161 -27.46 18.10 9.43
C THR A 161 -26.09 18.65 9.05
N SER A 162 -25.01 17.98 9.48
CA SER A 162 -23.65 18.38 9.15
C SER A 162 -23.40 18.25 7.64
N THR A 163 -22.78 19.28 7.05
CA THR A 163 -22.40 19.31 5.62
C THR A 163 -20.89 19.50 5.41
N THR A 164 -20.15 19.72 6.49
CA THR A 164 -18.71 20.03 6.47
C THR A 164 -17.85 18.91 7.01
N ASP A 165 -18.46 17.86 7.59
CA ASP A 165 -17.74 16.69 8.09
C ASP A 165 -17.19 15.83 6.95
N ILE A 166 -16.25 14.95 7.30
CA ILE A 166 -15.58 14.07 6.34
C ILE A 166 -16.55 13.15 5.59
N ALA A 167 -17.63 12.67 6.22
CA ALA A 167 -18.59 11.79 5.55
C ALA A 167 -19.44 12.56 4.52
N ALA A 168 -19.88 13.77 4.86
CA ALA A 168 -20.57 14.66 3.91
C ALA A 168 -19.66 15.05 2.73
N ARG A 169 -18.38 15.35 3.00
CA ARG A 169 -17.39 15.70 1.97
C ARG A 169 -17.09 14.51 1.04
N LEU A 170 -16.90 13.30 1.57
CA LEU A 170 -16.67 12.08 0.78
C LEU A 170 -17.88 11.71 -0.08
N LYS A 171 -19.11 11.97 0.38
CA LYS A 171 -20.32 11.70 -0.40
C LYS A 171 -20.48 12.64 -1.61
N ALA A 172 -19.93 13.84 -1.52
CA ALA A 172 -20.03 14.86 -2.57
C ALA A 172 -18.89 14.78 -3.61
N ALA A 173 -17.85 13.99 -3.32
CA ALA A 173 -16.66 13.82 -4.17
C ALA A 173 -16.95 13.00 -5.44
#